data_AF-G3NBL7-F1
#
_entry.id   AF-G3NBL7-F1
#
_cell.length_a   1.000
_cell.length_b   1.000
_cell.length_c   1.000
_cell.angle_alpha   90.00
_cell.angle_beta   90.00
_cell.angle_gamma   90.00
#
_symmetry.space_group_name_H-M   'P 1'
#
loop_
_entity.id
_entity.type
_entity.pdbx_description
1 polymer ?
#
loop_
_entity_poly.entity_id
_entity_poly.type
_entity_poly.pdbx_seq_one_letter_code
_entity_poly.pdbx_strand_id
1 'polypeptide(L)'
;QESSEVPTGPSAQQHQTHMDSIFMNILFQLLEENILTFVKNELKKIQKVVSSDYPQCSEKEDEEVLDEEQRRSKEAFVKISVHFLRIMKQEELAERLQSRLLPADCQRELKSNLKKKFQCVFEGIAKAGNPTLLNEIYTELYITEGWTAEVNEEHEVRQIETASRKPARPGTTIRREELFEPSAGGEEPIRTVMTKGVAGIGKTVLTQKFTLDWAEDKDHQDIQFT
;
A
#
# COMPACT_ATOMS: atom_id res chain seq x y z
N GLN A 1 18.56 -81.82 26.99
CA GLN A 1 17.88 -80.50 27.11
C GLN A 1 18.65 -79.58 26.18
N GLU A 2 18.28 -79.60 24.89
CA GLU A 2 18.80 -78.66 23.89
C GLU A 2 17.87 -77.45 23.88
N SER A 3 18.42 -76.27 24.15
CA SER A 3 17.72 -75.00 23.97
C SER A 3 18.31 -74.31 22.74
N SER A 4 17.45 -74.20 21.72
CA SER A 4 17.67 -73.53 20.44
C SER A 4 17.80 -72.02 20.62
N GLU A 5 18.90 -71.43 20.14
CA GLU A 5 19.01 -69.98 19.92
C GLU A 5 18.35 -69.62 18.58
N VAL A 6 17.33 -68.78 18.64
CA VAL A 6 16.74 -68.12 17.45
C VAL A 6 17.39 -66.75 17.31
N PRO A 7 17.94 -66.37 16.14
CA PRO A 7 18.51 -65.04 15.95
C PRO A 7 17.38 -64.02 15.78
N THR A 8 17.36 -63.03 16.66
CA THR A 8 16.43 -61.90 16.61
C THR A 8 16.85 -60.95 15.48
N GLY A 9 16.00 -60.81 14.45
CA GLY A 9 16.25 -59.89 13.32
C GLY A 9 16.17 -58.41 13.71
N PRO A 10 16.70 -57.50 12.86
CA PRO A 10 16.79 -56.07 13.17
C PRO A 10 15.40 -55.45 13.40
N SER A 11 15.30 -54.63 14.44
CA SER A 11 14.02 -54.08 14.94
C SER A 11 13.44 -53.00 14.01
N ALA A 12 12.11 -52.97 13.92
CA ALA A 12 11.35 -52.04 13.07
C ALA A 12 11.63 -50.54 13.33
N GLN A 13 12.16 -50.18 14.51
CA GLN A 13 12.52 -48.78 14.84
C GLN A 13 13.74 -48.25 14.07
N GLN A 14 14.72 -49.09 13.75
CA GLN A 14 15.88 -48.70 12.92
C GLN A 14 15.48 -48.43 11.47
N HIS A 15 14.51 -49.19 10.96
CA HIS A 15 13.98 -48.97 9.62
C HIS A 15 13.16 -47.68 9.56
N GLN A 16 12.34 -47.39 10.57
CA GLN A 16 11.55 -46.15 10.62
C GLN A 16 12.43 -44.89 10.66
N THR A 17 13.44 -44.86 11.54
CA THR A 17 14.37 -43.70 11.66
C THR A 17 15.21 -43.48 10.41
N HIS A 18 15.59 -44.55 9.71
CA HIS A 18 16.30 -44.45 8.43
C HIS A 18 15.40 -43.89 7.31
N MET A 19 14.13 -44.33 7.27
CA MET A 19 13.14 -43.80 6.31
C MET A 19 12.82 -42.33 6.58
N ASP A 20 12.73 -41.93 7.84
CA ASP A 20 12.53 -40.52 8.24
C ASP A 20 13.76 -39.66 7.86
N SER A 21 14.98 -40.20 8.00
CA SER A 21 16.20 -39.52 7.57
C SER A 21 16.30 -39.37 6.05
N ILE A 22 15.92 -40.40 5.28
CA ILE A 22 15.87 -40.33 3.81
C ILE A 22 14.84 -39.29 3.38
N PHE A 23 13.66 -39.31 4.00
CA PHE A 23 12.60 -38.36 3.72
C PHE A 23 13.03 -36.91 3.99
N MET A 24 13.70 -36.65 5.12
CA MET A 24 14.24 -35.33 5.43
C MET A 24 15.31 -34.87 4.42
N ASN A 25 16.20 -35.76 3.99
CA ASN A 25 17.19 -35.43 2.96
C ASN A 25 16.54 -35.04 1.63
N ILE A 26 15.52 -35.77 1.19
CA ILE A 26 14.76 -35.45 -0.03
C ILE A 26 14.05 -34.09 0.13
N LEU A 27 13.46 -33.82 1.30
CA LEU A 27 12.79 -32.55 1.58
C LEU A 27 13.75 -31.37 1.54
N PHE A 28 14.92 -31.48 2.16
CA PHE A 28 15.94 -30.43 2.14
C PHE A 28 16.49 -30.21 0.73
N GLN A 29 16.68 -31.28 -0.05
CA GLN A 29 17.10 -31.16 -1.43
C GLN A 29 16.06 -30.42 -2.30
N LEU A 30 14.77 -30.74 -2.14
CA LEU A 30 13.69 -30.04 -2.82
C LEU A 30 13.60 -28.56 -2.38
N LEU A 31 13.78 -28.30 -1.09
CA LEU A 31 13.80 -26.93 -0.55
C LEU A 31 14.97 -26.13 -1.14
N GLU A 32 16.16 -26.72 -1.20
CA GLU A 32 17.35 -26.11 -1.78
C GLU A 32 17.13 -25.75 -3.27
N GLU A 33 16.59 -26.67 -4.07
CA GLU A 33 16.29 -26.43 -5.47
C GLU A 33 15.29 -25.26 -5.66
N ASN A 34 14.26 -25.19 -4.82
CA ASN A 34 13.27 -24.11 -4.83
C ASN A 34 13.89 -22.76 -4.44
N ILE A 35 14.70 -22.72 -3.38
CA ILE A 35 15.40 -21.50 -2.94
C ILE A 35 16.38 -21.04 -4.01
N LEU A 36 17.19 -21.93 -4.58
CA LEU A 36 18.14 -21.58 -5.64
C LEU A 36 17.43 -21.02 -6.87
N THR A 37 16.28 -21.56 -7.22
CA THR A 37 15.46 -21.06 -8.33
C THR A 37 14.93 -19.65 -8.03
N PHE A 38 14.37 -19.44 -6.84
CA PHE A 38 13.91 -18.12 -6.38
C PHE A 38 15.05 -17.08 -6.41
N VAL A 39 16.19 -17.40 -5.78
CA VAL A 39 17.36 -16.52 -5.71
C VAL A 39 17.88 -16.18 -7.11
N LYS A 40 17.99 -17.15 -8.01
CA LYS A 40 18.42 -16.91 -9.39
C LYS A 40 17.47 -15.96 -10.12
N ASN A 41 16.16 -16.11 -9.94
CA ASN A 41 15.17 -15.27 -10.59
C ASN A 41 15.19 -13.84 -10.04
N GLU A 42 15.25 -13.66 -8.72
CA GLU A 42 15.28 -12.33 -8.11
C GLU A 42 16.60 -11.60 -8.35
N LEU A 43 17.75 -12.31 -8.39
CA LEU A 43 19.02 -11.69 -8.78
C LEU A 43 19.00 -11.16 -10.22
N LYS A 44 18.39 -11.88 -11.17
CA LYS A 44 18.24 -11.40 -12.55
C LYS A 44 17.43 -10.11 -12.60
N LYS A 45 16.39 -9.98 -11.78
CA LYS A 45 15.57 -8.75 -11.69
C LYS A 45 16.38 -7.60 -11.11
N ILE A 46 17.08 -7.83 -10.00
CA ILE A 46 17.97 -6.83 -9.40
C ILE A 46 19.03 -6.38 -10.40
N GLN A 47 19.65 -7.30 -11.12
CA GLN A 47 20.64 -6.99 -12.15
C GLN A 47 20.04 -6.09 -13.24
N LYS A 48 18.82 -6.37 -13.71
CA LYS A 48 18.11 -5.53 -14.68
C LYS A 48 17.88 -4.11 -14.12
N VAL A 49 17.43 -4.00 -12.88
CA VAL A 49 17.15 -2.71 -12.20
C VAL A 49 18.44 -1.90 -11.98
N VAL A 50 19.55 -2.55 -11.61
CA VAL A 50 20.82 -1.88 -11.35
C VAL A 50 21.52 -1.47 -12.65
N SER A 51 21.47 -2.31 -13.69
CA SER A 51 22.13 -2.07 -14.99
C SER A 51 21.41 -1.05 -15.87
N SER A 52 20.15 -0.73 -15.59
CA SER A 52 19.43 0.33 -16.29
C SER A 52 19.87 1.70 -15.77
N ASP A 53 20.47 2.52 -16.63
CA ASP A 53 20.94 3.88 -16.30
C ASP A 53 19.85 4.95 -16.41
N TYR A 54 18.65 4.57 -16.82
CA TYR A 54 17.52 5.49 -16.92
C TYR A 54 16.57 5.30 -15.73
N PRO A 55 16.04 6.37 -15.11
CA PRO A 55 14.99 6.27 -14.11
C PRO A 55 13.67 5.92 -14.82
N GLN A 56 13.55 4.68 -15.27
CA GLN A 56 12.28 4.15 -15.75
C GLN A 56 11.42 3.84 -14.53
N CYS A 57 10.68 4.87 -14.10
CA CYS A 57 9.30 4.67 -13.75
C CYS A 57 8.59 4.14 -15.01
N SER A 58 7.76 3.10 -14.88
CA SER A 58 7.14 2.29 -15.94
C SER A 58 8.06 1.18 -16.47
N GLU A 59 7.71 -0.11 -16.43
CA GLU A 59 6.38 -0.75 -16.44
C GLU A 59 6.21 -1.66 -15.20
N LYS A 60 5.08 -1.78 -14.49
CA LYS A 60 3.75 -2.29 -14.93
C LYS A 60 3.78 -3.52 -15.85
N GLU A 61 4.93 -4.16 -16.04
CA GLU A 61 5.01 -5.47 -16.67
C GLU A 61 5.01 -6.52 -15.57
N ASP A 62 3.88 -7.24 -15.52
CA ASP A 62 3.63 -8.42 -14.69
C ASP A 62 3.72 -8.17 -13.18
N GLU A 63 2.84 -7.30 -12.65
CA GLU A 63 2.18 -7.70 -11.41
C GLU A 63 1.32 -8.94 -11.74
N GLU A 64 1.98 -10.09 -11.84
CA GLU A 64 1.37 -11.32 -11.36
C GLU A 64 0.73 -10.96 -10.02
N VAL A 65 -0.52 -11.36 -9.80
CA VAL A 65 -1.17 -11.22 -8.50
C VAL A 65 -0.37 -12.07 -7.52
N LEU A 66 0.70 -11.50 -7.00
CA LEU A 66 1.62 -12.15 -6.08
C LEU A 66 0.89 -12.22 -4.75
N ASP A 67 0.83 -13.41 -4.19
CA ASP A 67 0.37 -13.57 -2.82
C ASP A 67 1.28 -12.76 -1.88
N GLU A 68 0.69 -12.29 -0.77
CA GLU A 68 1.35 -11.38 0.18
C GLU A 68 2.64 -12.01 0.75
N GLU A 69 2.68 -13.33 0.91
CA GLU A 69 3.87 -14.05 1.38
C GLU A 69 5.00 -14.09 0.33
N GLN A 70 4.66 -14.26 -0.94
CA GLN A 70 5.66 -14.20 -2.02
C GLN A 70 6.23 -12.78 -2.14
N ARG A 71 5.40 -11.76 -1.93
CA ARG A 71 5.82 -10.36 -1.92
C ARG A 71 6.80 -10.07 -0.77
N ARG A 72 6.49 -10.52 0.45
CA ARG A 72 7.38 -10.39 1.62
C ARG A 72 8.72 -11.09 1.41
N SER A 73 8.69 -12.26 0.76
CA SER A 73 9.90 -13.01 0.42
C SER A 73 10.83 -12.22 -0.52
N LYS A 74 10.26 -11.54 -1.54
CA LYS A 74 11.01 -10.66 -2.45
C LYS A 74 11.61 -9.46 -1.72
N GLU A 75 10.85 -8.83 -0.83
CA GLU A 75 11.31 -7.69 -0.02
C GLU A 75 12.47 -8.10 0.90
N ALA A 76 12.35 -9.23 1.60
CA ALA A 76 13.42 -9.79 2.42
C ALA A 76 14.67 -10.06 1.59
N PHE A 77 14.49 -10.57 0.37
CA PHE A 77 15.61 -10.82 -0.54
C PHE A 77 16.34 -9.54 -0.97
N VAL A 78 15.62 -8.44 -1.23
CA VAL A 78 16.24 -7.13 -1.51
C VAL A 78 17.05 -6.66 -0.29
N LYS A 79 16.52 -6.77 0.93
CA LYS A 79 17.23 -6.41 2.17
C LYS A 79 18.51 -7.23 2.36
N ILE A 80 18.43 -8.55 2.13
CA ILE A 80 19.60 -9.45 2.15
C ILE A 80 20.62 -9.04 1.08
N SER A 81 20.16 -8.72 -0.12
CA SER A 81 21.03 -8.30 -1.23
C SER A 81 21.77 -7.00 -0.91
N VAL A 82 21.07 -5.99 -0.36
CA VAL A 82 21.68 -4.74 0.12
C VAL A 82 22.73 -5.02 1.20
N HIS A 83 22.42 -5.90 2.16
CA HIS A 83 23.37 -6.29 3.20
C HIS A 83 24.66 -6.89 2.62
N PHE A 84 24.55 -7.83 1.67
CA PHE A 84 25.72 -8.42 1.04
C PHE A 84 26.50 -7.43 0.16
N LEU A 85 25.83 -6.52 -0.55
CA LEU A 85 26.50 -5.45 -1.30
C LEU A 85 27.36 -4.57 -0.38
N ARG A 86 26.87 -4.24 0.82
CA ARG A 86 27.65 -3.52 1.84
C ARG A 86 28.85 -4.32 2.34
N ILE A 87 28.69 -5.63 2.59
CA ILE A 87 29.81 -6.51 2.94
C ILE A 87 30.86 -6.53 1.83
N MET A 88 30.43 -6.51 0.57
CA MET A 88 31.29 -6.44 -0.61
C MET A 88 31.89 -5.05 -0.86
N LYS A 89 31.64 -4.07 0.02
CA LYS A 89 32.07 -2.66 -0.10
C LYS A 89 31.53 -1.96 -1.36
N GLN A 90 30.38 -2.39 -1.86
CA GLN A 90 29.67 -1.79 -3.00
C GLN A 90 28.59 -0.82 -2.50
N GLU A 91 28.98 0.24 -1.79
CA GLU A 91 28.03 1.14 -1.12
C GLU A 91 27.13 1.90 -2.12
N GLU A 92 27.69 2.37 -3.23
CA GLU A 92 26.92 3.07 -4.26
C GLU A 92 25.82 2.18 -4.87
N LEU A 93 26.13 0.91 -5.13
CA LEU A 93 25.15 -0.06 -5.62
C LEU A 93 24.12 -0.41 -4.56
N ALA A 94 24.52 -0.52 -3.29
CA ALA A 94 23.63 -0.77 -2.17
C ALA A 94 22.60 0.37 -2.03
N GLU A 95 23.06 1.62 -2.06
CA GLU A 95 22.20 2.81 -2.00
C GLU A 95 21.32 2.95 -3.25
N ARG A 96 21.85 2.68 -4.46
CA ARG A 96 21.07 2.68 -5.71
C ARG A 96 19.98 1.60 -5.71
N LEU A 97 20.28 0.41 -5.18
CA LEU A 97 19.29 -0.66 -5.04
C LEU A 97 18.23 -0.30 -4.00
N GLN A 98 18.67 0.22 -2.86
CA GLN A 98 17.81 0.63 -1.76
C GLN A 98 16.84 1.73 -2.20
N SER A 99 17.34 2.79 -2.83
CA SER A 99 16.55 3.93 -3.32
C SER A 99 15.62 3.59 -4.49
N ARG A 100 15.92 2.58 -5.29
CA ARG A 100 15.04 2.18 -6.41
C ARG A 100 13.93 1.22 -6.00
N LEU A 101 14.18 0.37 -5.00
CA LEU A 101 13.25 -0.72 -4.66
C LEU A 101 12.54 -0.57 -3.32
N LEU A 102 13.05 0.25 -2.38
CA LEU A 102 12.45 0.44 -1.06
C LEU A 102 11.54 1.67 -0.88
N PRO A 103 11.70 2.83 -1.56
CA PRO A 103 10.75 3.95 -1.40
C PRO A 103 9.33 3.61 -1.86
N ALA A 104 9.22 2.71 -2.84
CA ALA A 104 7.95 2.12 -3.20
C ALA A 104 7.30 1.35 -2.02
N ASP A 105 8.05 0.89 -1.02
CA ASP A 105 7.51 0.17 0.14
C ASP A 105 6.72 1.07 1.09
N CYS A 106 7.24 2.25 1.43
CA CYS A 106 6.56 3.14 2.37
C CYS A 106 5.21 3.64 1.81
N GLN A 107 5.20 4.04 0.53
CA GLN A 107 3.96 4.47 -0.11
C GLN A 107 2.99 3.31 -0.32
N ARG A 108 3.47 2.12 -0.70
CA ARG A 108 2.60 0.93 -0.86
C ARG A 108 2.00 0.47 0.45
N GLU A 109 2.80 0.41 1.51
CA GLU A 109 2.33 0.04 2.84
C GLU A 109 1.31 1.06 3.35
N LEU A 110 1.57 2.36 3.14
CA LEU A 110 0.62 3.43 3.44
C LEU A 110 -0.69 3.24 2.65
N LYS A 111 -0.65 3.08 1.33
CA LYS A 111 -1.84 2.85 0.50
C LYS A 111 -2.63 1.62 0.94
N SER A 112 -1.95 0.49 1.21
CA SER A 112 -2.60 -0.74 1.71
C SER A 112 -3.32 -0.51 3.04
N ASN A 113 -2.68 0.18 3.98
CA ASN A 113 -3.27 0.51 5.27
C ASN A 113 -4.47 1.47 5.13
N LEU A 114 -4.38 2.48 4.27
CA LEU A 114 -5.47 3.41 4.00
C LEU A 114 -6.65 2.73 3.32
N LYS A 115 -6.40 1.84 2.35
CA LYS A 115 -7.43 1.02 1.71
C LYS A 115 -8.18 0.19 2.76
N LYS A 116 -7.47 -0.58 3.58
CA LYS A 116 -8.09 -1.37 4.67
C LYS A 116 -8.90 -0.50 5.64
N LYS A 117 -8.40 0.70 5.95
CA LYS A 117 -9.05 1.61 6.90
C LYS A 117 -10.31 2.29 6.36
N PHE A 118 -10.35 2.61 5.06
CA PHE A 118 -11.41 3.44 4.47
C PHE A 118 -12.29 2.70 3.46
N GLN A 119 -11.98 1.45 3.13
CA GLN A 119 -12.79 0.62 2.21
C GLN A 119 -14.22 0.41 2.72
N CYS A 120 -14.39 0.24 4.03
CA CYS A 120 -15.69 -0.02 4.64
C CYS A 120 -16.10 1.10 5.60
N VAL A 121 -17.39 1.41 5.59
CA VAL A 121 -18.04 2.29 6.56
C VAL A 121 -19.16 1.55 7.27
N PHE A 122 -19.49 2.01 8.48
CA PHE A 122 -20.57 1.44 9.27
C PHE A 122 -21.75 2.41 9.26
N GLU A 123 -22.91 1.91 8.86
CA GLU A 123 -24.16 2.63 9.03
C GLU A 123 -24.66 2.44 10.48
N GLY A 124 -24.85 3.54 11.22
CA GLY A 124 -25.37 3.48 12.59
C GLY A 124 -24.34 3.12 13.68
N ILE A 125 -24.79 2.44 14.75
CA ILE A 125 -23.94 2.09 15.91
C ILE A 125 -23.09 0.84 15.56
N ALA A 126 -21.77 1.04 15.49
CA ALA A 126 -20.76 0.10 15.00
C ALA A 126 -20.66 -1.30 15.67
N LYS A 127 -21.55 -1.64 16.62
CA LYS A 127 -21.51 -2.93 17.34
C LYS A 127 -22.32 -4.07 16.68
N ALA A 128 -23.17 -3.79 15.68
CA ALA A 128 -24.02 -4.82 15.06
C ALA A 128 -24.30 -4.64 13.55
N GLY A 129 -23.55 -3.78 12.86
CA GLY A 129 -23.73 -3.53 11.42
C GLY A 129 -22.80 -4.39 10.56
N ASN A 130 -23.30 -4.87 9.42
CA ASN A 130 -22.45 -5.42 8.37
C ASN A 130 -21.60 -4.29 7.77
N PRO A 131 -20.31 -4.51 7.47
CA PRO A 131 -19.49 -3.52 6.78
C PRO A 131 -20.08 -3.24 5.39
N THR A 132 -20.27 -1.97 5.07
CA THR A 132 -20.72 -1.53 3.73
C THR A 132 -19.55 -0.89 3.00
N LEU A 133 -19.37 -1.24 1.72
CA LEU A 133 -18.28 -0.66 0.92
C LEU A 133 -18.57 0.83 0.67
N LEU A 134 -17.60 1.69 0.98
CA LEU A 134 -17.73 3.13 0.80
C LEU A 134 -18.07 3.48 -0.66
N ASN A 135 -17.44 2.78 -1.61
CA ASN A 135 -17.66 2.99 -3.04
C ASN A 135 -19.09 2.66 -3.52
N GLU A 136 -19.83 1.81 -2.81
CA GLU A 136 -21.20 1.44 -3.20
C GLU A 136 -22.24 2.47 -2.77
N ILE A 137 -21.95 3.22 -1.70
CA ILE A 137 -22.89 4.19 -1.12
C ILE A 137 -22.46 5.64 -1.31
N TYR A 138 -21.24 5.87 -1.79
CA TYR A 138 -20.73 7.22 -1.98
C TYR A 138 -21.45 7.91 -3.14
N THR A 139 -22.08 9.04 -2.82
CA THR A 139 -22.61 9.98 -3.81
C THR A 139 -21.67 11.18 -3.89
N GLU A 140 -21.34 11.60 -5.11
CA GLU A 140 -20.43 12.73 -5.32
C GLU A 140 -21.00 14.02 -4.72
N LEU A 141 -20.16 14.71 -3.95
CA LEU A 141 -20.54 15.96 -3.31
C LEU A 141 -20.27 17.14 -4.24
N TYR A 142 -21.19 18.09 -4.26
CA TYR A 142 -21.02 19.34 -4.96
C TYR A 142 -20.12 20.29 -4.13
N ILE A 143 -18.90 20.52 -4.59
CA ILE A 143 -17.92 21.38 -3.92
C ILE A 143 -17.89 22.75 -4.59
N THR A 144 -17.88 23.81 -3.79
CA THR A 144 -17.75 25.19 -4.26
C THR A 144 -16.59 25.87 -3.57
N GLU A 145 -15.95 26.79 -4.26
CA GLU A 145 -14.88 27.62 -3.72
C GLU A 145 -15.38 28.45 -2.52
N GLY A 146 -14.70 28.34 -1.39
CA GLY A 146 -15.03 29.10 -0.20
C GLY A 146 -14.62 30.56 -0.36
N TRP A 147 -15.55 31.49 -0.12
CA TRP A 147 -15.22 32.92 -0.08
C TRP A 147 -14.17 33.18 1.00
N THR A 148 -13.07 33.84 0.64
CA THR A 148 -12.12 34.48 1.58
C THR A 148 -12.82 35.68 2.24
N ALA A 149 -13.82 35.41 3.07
CA ALA A 149 -14.33 36.42 3.99
C ALA A 149 -13.39 36.44 5.20
N GLU A 150 -12.77 37.59 5.42
CA GLU A 150 -12.00 37.93 6.60
C GLU A 150 -12.64 37.34 7.86
N VAL A 151 -11.77 36.82 8.73
CA VAL A 151 -12.10 36.29 10.04
C VAL A 151 -12.88 37.36 10.81
N ASN A 152 -14.21 37.25 10.84
CA ASN A 152 -15.03 38.02 11.76
C ASN A 152 -15.56 37.04 12.82
N GLU A 153 -14.87 37.05 13.96
CA GLU A 153 -15.15 36.24 15.15
C GLU A 153 -16.44 36.71 15.83
N GLU A 154 -17.63 36.37 15.35
CA GLU A 154 -18.83 36.56 16.16
C GLU A 154 -19.99 35.69 15.66
N HIS A 155 -20.23 34.58 16.36
CA HIS A 155 -21.45 33.74 16.43
C HIS A 155 -22.18 33.40 15.11
N GLU A 156 -22.52 32.11 14.94
CA GLU A 156 -23.21 31.55 13.76
C GLU A 156 -24.51 32.29 13.34
N VAL A 157 -25.09 33.09 14.23
CA VAL A 157 -26.31 33.89 14.02
C VAL A 157 -26.14 35.03 12.98
N ARG A 158 -24.96 35.67 12.88
CA ARG A 158 -24.78 36.81 11.95
C ARG A 158 -24.57 36.42 10.49
N GLN A 159 -24.29 35.13 10.22
CA GLN A 159 -24.11 34.62 8.86
C GLN A 159 -25.44 34.51 8.09
N ILE A 160 -26.55 34.25 8.79
CA ILE A 160 -27.88 34.12 8.15
C ILE A 160 -28.37 35.47 7.63
N GLU A 161 -28.23 36.53 8.42
CA GLU A 161 -28.72 37.87 8.06
C GLU A 161 -27.92 38.49 6.90
N THR A 162 -26.60 38.31 6.91
CA THR A 162 -25.70 38.89 5.90
C THR A 162 -25.81 38.16 4.54
N ALA A 163 -26.07 36.84 4.53
CA ALA A 163 -26.24 36.06 3.31
C ALA A 163 -27.57 36.35 2.57
N SER A 164 -28.61 36.79 3.27
CA SER A 164 -29.93 37.04 2.67
C SER A 164 -29.99 38.24 1.70
N ARG A 165 -28.94 39.08 1.65
CA ARG A 165 -28.95 40.37 0.94
C ARG A 165 -28.17 40.43 -0.37
N LYS A 166 -27.49 39.37 -0.80
CA LYS A 166 -26.81 39.34 -2.11
C LYS A 166 -27.49 38.34 -3.04
N PRO A 167 -27.79 38.70 -4.31
CA PRO A 167 -28.20 37.70 -5.29
C PRO A 167 -27.09 36.65 -5.39
N ALA A 168 -27.47 35.38 -5.20
CA ALA A 168 -26.57 34.25 -5.18
C ALA A 168 -25.88 34.11 -6.54
N ARG A 169 -24.71 34.74 -6.70
CA ARG A 169 -23.78 34.34 -7.75
C ARG A 169 -23.36 32.91 -7.39
N PRO A 170 -23.56 31.91 -8.26
CA PRO A 170 -23.08 30.57 -8.00
C PRO A 170 -21.58 30.65 -7.70
N GLY A 171 -21.16 30.18 -6.53
CA GLY A 171 -19.74 30.02 -6.24
C GLY A 171 -19.12 29.14 -7.32
N THR A 172 -17.85 29.38 -7.66
CA THR A 172 -17.14 28.55 -8.63
C THR A 172 -17.20 27.09 -8.17
N THR A 173 -17.78 26.23 -8.99
CA THR A 173 -17.76 24.79 -8.74
C THR A 173 -16.34 24.29 -8.86
N ILE A 174 -15.87 23.53 -7.88
CA ILE A 174 -14.55 22.90 -7.91
C ILE A 174 -14.78 21.42 -8.17
N ARG A 175 -14.15 20.89 -9.23
CA ARG A 175 -14.12 19.44 -9.46
C ARG A 175 -13.14 18.77 -8.49
N ARG A 176 -13.36 17.49 -8.16
CA ARG A 176 -12.44 16.76 -7.27
C ARG A 176 -11.01 16.73 -7.81
N GLU A 177 -10.87 16.55 -9.11
CA GLU A 177 -9.57 16.51 -9.79
C GLU A 177 -8.81 17.84 -9.63
N GLU A 178 -9.53 18.96 -9.55
CA GLU A 178 -8.97 20.32 -9.49
C GLU A 178 -8.64 20.78 -8.06
N LEU A 179 -8.87 19.94 -7.03
CA LEU A 179 -8.82 20.35 -5.63
C LEU A 179 -7.44 20.84 -5.17
N PHE A 180 -6.36 20.34 -5.80
CA PHE A 180 -4.98 20.70 -5.50
C PHE A 180 -4.29 21.46 -6.64
N GLU A 181 -5.00 21.71 -7.72
CA GLU A 181 -4.48 22.43 -8.88
C GLU A 181 -4.21 23.90 -8.52
N PRO A 182 -3.18 24.53 -9.13
CA PRO A 182 -2.91 25.94 -8.89
C PRO A 182 -4.11 26.80 -9.32
N SER A 183 -4.49 27.77 -8.49
CA SER A 183 -5.47 28.79 -8.89
C SER A 183 -4.95 29.58 -10.08
N ALA A 184 -5.84 30.12 -10.93
CA ALA A 184 -5.48 30.92 -12.10
C ALA A 184 -4.55 32.11 -11.72
N GLY A 185 -3.23 31.91 -11.87
CA GLY A 185 -2.18 32.88 -11.54
C GLY A 185 -1.14 32.44 -10.49
N GLY A 186 -1.28 31.27 -9.86
CA GLY A 186 -0.28 30.68 -8.97
C GLY A 186 0.61 29.67 -9.68
N GLU A 187 1.93 29.71 -9.44
CA GLU A 187 2.88 28.72 -9.97
C GLU A 187 3.03 27.48 -9.07
N GLU A 188 2.70 27.59 -7.77
CA GLU A 188 2.83 26.47 -6.82
C GLU A 188 1.53 25.66 -6.64
N PRO A 189 1.60 24.32 -6.59
CA PRO A 189 0.47 23.47 -6.24
C PRO A 189 -0.10 23.79 -4.85
N ILE A 190 -1.42 23.66 -4.69
CA ILE A 190 -2.08 23.85 -3.41
C ILE A 190 -1.66 22.70 -2.48
N ARG A 191 -1.11 23.02 -1.30
CA ARG A 191 -0.71 22.01 -0.29
C ARG A 191 -1.75 21.80 0.81
N THR A 192 -2.78 22.64 0.89
CA THR A 192 -3.75 22.62 1.99
C THR A 192 -5.11 23.09 1.54
N VAL A 193 -6.14 22.32 1.89
CA VAL A 193 -7.54 22.60 1.58
C VAL A 193 -8.34 22.49 2.87
N MET A 194 -9.22 23.46 3.12
CA MET A 194 -10.15 23.44 4.26
C MET A 194 -11.59 23.33 3.74
N THR A 195 -12.24 22.20 4.04
CA THR A 195 -13.65 22.02 3.71
C THR A 195 -14.54 22.64 4.80
N LYS A 196 -15.42 23.57 4.41
CA LYS A 196 -16.40 24.20 5.29
C LYS A 196 -17.81 23.74 4.91
N GLY A 197 -18.69 23.65 5.91
CA GLY A 197 -20.09 23.28 5.71
C GLY A 197 -20.77 22.86 7.00
N VAL A 198 -22.09 22.76 6.98
CA VAL A 198 -22.91 22.38 8.15
C VAL A 198 -22.60 20.96 8.65
N ALA A 199 -23.03 20.65 9.87
CA ALA A 199 -22.91 19.29 10.43
C ALA A 199 -23.65 18.27 9.54
N GLY A 200 -23.09 17.07 9.39
CA GLY A 200 -23.71 16.00 8.61
C GLY A 200 -23.60 16.10 7.08
N ILE A 201 -23.08 17.19 6.52
CA ILE A 201 -23.02 17.41 5.06
C ILE A 201 -22.03 16.51 4.28
N GLY A 202 -21.31 15.61 4.97
CA GLY A 202 -20.41 14.65 4.32
C GLY A 202 -18.93 15.04 4.21
N LYS A 203 -18.46 16.08 4.91
CA LYS A 203 -17.03 16.51 4.89
C LYS A 203 -16.05 15.38 5.23
N THR A 204 -16.36 14.58 6.25
CA THR A 204 -15.53 13.44 6.66
C THR A 204 -15.53 12.34 5.61
N VAL A 205 -16.71 11.99 5.08
CA VAL A 205 -16.87 10.94 4.07
C VAL A 205 -16.19 11.33 2.76
N LEU A 206 -16.20 12.62 2.39
CA LEU A 206 -15.43 13.16 1.27
C LEU A 206 -13.92 12.89 1.43
N THR A 207 -13.37 13.21 2.60
CA THR A 207 -11.94 13.01 2.88
C THR A 207 -11.57 11.53 2.86
N GLN A 208 -12.42 10.67 3.41
CA GLN A 208 -12.24 9.21 3.37
C GLN A 208 -12.29 8.69 1.93
N LYS A 209 -13.25 9.16 1.12
CA LYS A 209 -13.37 8.77 -0.28
C LYS A 209 -12.15 9.19 -1.10
N PHE A 210 -11.72 10.43 -0.96
CA PHE A 210 -10.51 10.94 -1.59
C PHE A 210 -9.29 10.07 -1.25
N THR A 211 -9.12 9.76 0.04
CA THR A 211 -8.01 8.93 0.51
C THR A 211 -8.08 7.49 -0.02
N LEU A 212 -9.29 6.93 -0.11
CA LEU A 212 -9.52 5.59 -0.67
C LEU A 212 -9.22 5.57 -2.18
N ASP A 213 -9.66 6.57 -2.94
CA ASP A 213 -9.42 6.64 -4.38
C ASP A 213 -7.93 6.79 -4.71
N TRP A 214 -7.19 7.58 -3.93
CA TRP A 214 -5.74 7.67 -4.03
C TRP A 214 -5.05 6.34 -3.72
N ALA A 215 -5.52 5.63 -2.69
CA ALA A 215 -4.98 4.32 -2.30
C ALA A 215 -5.34 3.20 -3.27
N GLU A 216 -6.41 3.34 -4.05
CA GLU A 216 -6.84 2.42 -5.10
C GLU A 216 -6.31 2.79 -6.50
N ASP A 217 -5.42 3.79 -6.58
CA ASP A 217 -4.83 4.30 -7.81
C ASP A 217 -5.88 4.78 -8.84
N LYS A 218 -7.02 5.30 -8.37
CA LYS A 218 -8.10 5.80 -9.22
C LYS A 218 -7.96 7.27 -9.60
N ASP A 219 -7.40 8.07 -8.69
CA ASP A 219 -7.27 9.52 -8.84
C ASP A 219 -6.02 10.04 -8.13
N HIS A 220 -5.55 11.24 -8.49
CA HIS A 220 -4.42 11.94 -7.86
C HIS A 220 -3.11 11.12 -7.76
N GLN A 221 -2.79 10.34 -8.80
CA GLN A 221 -1.57 9.49 -8.85
C GLN A 221 -0.26 10.28 -8.83
N ASP A 222 -0.33 11.58 -9.11
CA ASP A 222 0.76 12.55 -9.02
C ASP A 222 1.18 12.84 -7.57
N ILE A 223 0.31 12.58 -6.58
CA ILE A 223 0.63 12.71 -5.16
C ILE A 223 1.55 11.54 -4.73
N GLN A 224 2.83 11.86 -4.54
CA GLN A 224 3.86 10.92 -4.08
C GLN A 224 4.09 11.06 -2.56
N PHE A 225 4.27 9.94 -1.88
CA PHE A 225 4.73 9.94 -0.48
C PHE A 225 6.26 9.90 -0.49
N THR A 226 6.89 11.03 -0.17
CA THR A 226 8.35 11.23 -0.21
C THR A 226 8.98 11.12 1.16
#